data_AF-A0A7C5DVJ8-F1
#
_entry.id   AF-A0A7C5DVJ8-F1
#
_cell.length_a   1.000
_cell.length_b   1.000
_cell.length_c   1.000
_cell.angle_alpha   90.00
_cell.angle_beta   90.00
_cell.angle_gamma   90.00
#
_symmetry.space_group_name_H-M   'P 1'
#
loop_
_entity.id
_entity.type
_entity.pdbx_description
1 polymer ?
#
loop_
_entity_poly.entity_id
_entity_poly.type
_entity_poly.pdbx_seq_one_letter_code
_entity_poly.pdbx_strand_id
1 'polypeptide(L)'
;MRKWTILAVVVAIGMAGWAQGEVSPLGLVPVPNSGLSVSIWPERPQYRVGEPAKIYFYVSHPAYVYIFDIDAAGMVRQIFPNAYSAGAYVGAGTHVLPDKPSYQLRVTPPAGTETLQIIASTVPLAFPTGDPSDPFPLIGRGLEQGKAHVLGLVPEPGCGCYATAWTTFTVLSGETYGAWPCPPCWGMGPCPPCFGTVIIPPGAGWFCDSEGNWRLFIGECPPHTGWCWYLGPDGRWHLKFRICIGNCD
;
A
#
# COMPACT_ATOMS: atom_id res chain seq x y z
N MET A 1 62.99 -8.58 -24.08
CA MET A 1 61.87 -7.93 -24.80
C MET A 1 60.74 -8.96 -24.86
N ARG A 2 59.51 -8.81 -24.36
CA ARG A 2 58.72 -7.69 -23.84
C ARG A 2 57.67 -8.34 -22.90
N LYS A 3 57.72 -8.05 -21.59
CA LYS A 3 56.72 -8.53 -20.61
C LYS A 3 55.43 -7.72 -20.82
N TRP A 4 54.30 -8.37 -21.05
CA TRP A 4 52.97 -7.74 -21.11
C TRP A 4 52.21 -8.09 -19.84
N THR A 5 52.36 -7.26 -18.82
CA THR A 5 51.45 -7.19 -17.68
C THR A 5 50.41 -6.13 -18.01
N ILE A 6 49.21 -6.54 -18.43
CA ILE A 6 48.07 -5.63 -18.50
C ILE A 6 47.29 -5.78 -17.20
N LEU A 7 47.28 -4.67 -16.46
CA LEU A 7 46.65 -4.43 -15.18
C LEU A 7 45.12 -4.59 -15.33
N ALA A 8 44.52 -5.51 -14.57
CA ALA A 8 43.07 -5.59 -14.42
C ALA A 8 42.61 -4.41 -13.54
N VAL A 9 42.02 -3.39 -14.16
CA VAL A 9 41.32 -2.32 -13.44
C VAL A 9 39.98 -2.89 -12.97
N VAL A 10 39.95 -3.36 -11.72
CA VAL A 10 38.70 -3.63 -11.02
C VAL A 10 38.08 -2.29 -10.65
N VAL A 11 37.11 -1.84 -11.46
CA VAL A 11 36.22 -0.75 -11.07
C VAL A 11 35.29 -1.31 -10.00
N ALA A 12 35.66 -1.13 -8.74
CA ALA A 12 34.74 -1.29 -7.63
C ALA A 12 33.72 -0.16 -7.74
N ILE A 13 32.57 -0.44 -8.35
CA ILE A 13 31.41 0.45 -8.29
C ILE A 13 31.01 0.52 -6.82
N GLY A 14 31.31 1.66 -6.20
CA GLY A 14 31.07 1.91 -4.80
C GLY A 14 29.59 1.78 -4.48
N MET A 15 29.26 0.89 -3.54
CA MET A 15 28.05 1.01 -2.75
C MET A 15 28.24 2.18 -1.77
N ALA A 16 28.05 3.40 -2.27
CA ALA A 16 27.81 4.56 -1.42
C ALA A 16 26.29 4.79 -1.39
N GLY A 17 25.60 3.98 -0.59
CA GLY A 17 24.24 4.28 -0.16
C GLY A 17 24.28 5.44 0.83
N TRP A 18 23.61 6.52 0.46
CA TRP A 18 23.64 7.83 1.08
C TRP A 18 23.27 7.80 2.57
N ALA A 19 23.96 8.63 3.35
CA ALA A 19 23.64 8.90 4.74
C ALA A 19 22.20 9.46 4.84
N GLN A 20 21.29 8.70 5.44
CA GLN A 20 19.91 9.11 5.70
C GLN A 20 19.88 10.10 6.87
N GLY A 21 19.91 11.40 6.54
CA GLY A 21 19.65 12.51 7.46
C GLY A 21 18.26 13.14 7.26
N GLU A 22 17.39 12.52 6.47
CA GLU A 22 16.07 13.08 6.15
C GLU A 22 15.00 12.57 7.12
N VAL A 23 14.19 13.51 7.60
CA VAL A 23 13.04 13.25 8.47
C VAL A 23 11.99 12.48 7.67
N SER A 24 11.48 11.38 8.21
CA SER A 24 10.40 10.66 7.56
C SER A 24 9.11 11.49 7.54
N PRO A 25 8.14 11.18 6.67
CA PRO A 25 6.84 11.84 6.69
C PRO A 25 6.12 11.74 8.05
N LEU A 26 6.39 10.68 8.83
CA LEU A 26 5.87 10.50 10.19
C LEU A 26 6.68 11.24 11.27
N GLY A 27 7.60 12.12 10.88
CA GLY A 27 8.41 12.91 11.81
C GLY A 27 9.49 12.10 12.54
N LEU A 28 9.73 10.85 12.14
CA LEU A 28 10.77 10.02 12.74
C LEU A 28 12.10 10.34 12.08
N VAL A 29 13.10 10.68 12.89
CA VAL A 29 14.45 10.93 12.43
C VAL A 29 15.28 9.66 12.61
N PRO A 30 15.94 9.16 11.56
CA PRO A 30 16.94 8.10 11.71
C PRO A 30 18.07 8.58 12.63
N VAL A 31 18.00 8.22 13.91
CA VAL A 31 19.08 8.50 14.86
C VAL A 31 20.00 7.27 14.86
N PRO A 32 21.31 7.44 14.60
CA PRO A 32 22.27 6.36 14.73
C PRO A 32 22.23 5.76 16.14
N ASN A 33 21.76 4.52 16.24
CA ASN A 33 21.75 3.74 17.46
C ASN A 33 22.95 2.79 17.42
N SER A 34 23.82 2.84 18.43
CA SER A 34 25.06 2.05 18.47
C SER A 34 24.85 0.53 18.54
N GLY A 35 23.61 0.07 18.73
CA GLY A 35 23.27 -1.35 18.81
C GLY A 35 22.18 -1.83 17.84
N LEU A 36 21.37 -0.96 17.24
CA LEU A 36 20.27 -1.40 16.36
C LEU A 36 20.24 -0.56 15.08
N SER A 37 20.34 -1.23 13.94
CA SER A 37 20.10 -0.62 12.63
C SER A 37 19.02 -1.36 11.88
N VAL A 38 18.30 -0.61 11.04
CA VAL A 38 17.16 -1.11 10.28
C VAL A 38 17.14 -0.47 8.89
N SER A 39 16.69 -1.23 7.89
CA SER A 39 16.48 -0.74 6.53
C SER A 39 15.23 -1.38 5.95
N ILE A 40 14.54 -0.69 5.03
CA ILE A 40 13.34 -1.19 4.34
C ILE A 40 13.40 -0.79 2.86
N TRP A 41 13.02 -1.70 1.97
CA TRP A 41 12.93 -1.46 0.53
C TRP A 41 11.88 -2.36 -0.12
N PRO A 42 11.14 -1.86 -1.12
CA PRO A 42 10.28 -2.70 -1.93
C PRO A 42 11.12 -3.56 -2.89
N GLU A 43 10.55 -4.66 -3.39
CA GLU A 43 11.14 -5.47 -4.47
C GLU A 43 11.38 -4.65 -5.75
N ARG A 44 10.46 -3.70 -6.03
CA ARG A 44 10.48 -2.86 -7.22
C ARG A 44 10.28 -1.39 -6.83
N PRO A 45 10.91 -0.43 -7.52
CA PRO A 45 10.71 0.99 -7.25
C PRO A 45 9.34 1.50 -7.70
N GLN A 46 8.64 0.74 -8.55
CA GLN A 46 7.34 1.11 -9.10
C GLN A 46 6.42 -0.11 -9.20
N TYR A 47 5.15 0.12 -8.92
CA TYR A 47 4.07 -0.86 -9.02
C TYR A 47 2.87 -0.24 -9.74
N ARG A 48 2.06 -1.06 -10.38
CA ARG A 48 0.73 -0.67 -10.84
C ARG A 48 -0.33 -1.08 -9.82
N VAL A 49 -1.40 -0.31 -9.69
CA VAL A 49 -2.57 -0.73 -8.90
C VAL A 49 -3.01 -2.14 -9.31
N GLY A 50 -3.24 -3.00 -8.32
CA GLY A 50 -3.62 -4.41 -8.46
C GLY A 50 -2.43 -5.39 -8.45
N GLU A 51 -1.21 -4.90 -8.71
CA GLU A 51 -0.02 -5.76 -8.67
C GLU A 51 0.32 -6.22 -7.25
N PRO A 52 0.84 -7.45 -7.09
CA PRO A 52 1.40 -7.88 -5.83
C PRO A 52 2.70 -7.11 -5.53
N ALA A 53 2.83 -6.68 -4.28
CA ALA A 53 4.04 -6.09 -3.74
C ALA A 53 4.74 -7.06 -2.78
N LYS A 54 6.07 -7.04 -2.82
CA LYS A 54 6.92 -7.64 -1.80
C LYS A 54 7.78 -6.57 -1.19
N ILE A 55 7.90 -6.60 0.12
CA ILE A 55 8.66 -5.63 0.89
C ILE A 55 9.74 -6.38 1.64
N TYR A 56 10.98 -5.93 1.49
CA TYR A 56 12.12 -6.46 2.20
C TYR A 56 12.51 -5.50 3.30
N PHE A 57 12.97 -6.03 4.41
CA PHE A 57 13.58 -5.23 5.45
C PHE A 57 14.72 -5.99 6.12
N TYR A 58 15.67 -5.24 6.66
CA TYR A 58 16.82 -5.76 7.40
C TYR A 58 16.80 -5.23 8.83
N VAL A 59 17.16 -6.07 9.79
CA VAL A 59 17.36 -5.69 11.19
C VAL A 59 18.68 -6.25 11.70
N SER A 60 19.51 -5.44 12.34
CA SER A 60 20.85 -5.88 12.77
C SER A 60 20.87 -6.82 13.98
N HIS A 61 19.84 -6.75 14.83
CA HIS A 61 19.65 -7.58 16.01
C HIS A 61 18.17 -7.98 16.15
N PRO A 62 17.86 -9.04 16.91
CA PRO A 62 16.47 -9.38 17.20
C PRO A 62 15.71 -8.19 17.81
N ALA A 63 14.53 -7.89 17.28
CA ALA A 63 13.77 -6.70 17.65
C ALA A 63 12.27 -6.87 17.34
N TYR A 64 11.45 -6.01 17.95
CA TYR A 64 10.06 -5.81 17.58
C TYR A 64 9.99 -4.85 16.39
N VAL A 65 9.38 -5.28 15.29
CA VAL A 65 9.29 -4.53 14.05
C VAL A 65 7.86 -4.11 13.77
N TYR A 66 7.70 -2.84 13.38
CA TYR A 66 6.45 -2.23 12.96
C TYR A 66 6.68 -1.53 11.63
N ILE A 67 5.84 -1.83 10.64
CA ILE A 67 5.95 -1.26 9.29
C ILE A 67 4.62 -0.61 8.93
N PHE A 68 4.73 0.62 8.46
CA PHE A 68 3.61 1.45 8.05
C PHE A 68 3.74 1.77 6.58
N ASP A 69 2.60 1.75 5.90
CA ASP A 69 2.41 2.30 4.57
C ASP A 69 1.69 3.64 4.69
N ILE A 70 2.16 4.61 3.92
CA ILE A 70 1.62 5.96 3.82
C ILE A 70 1.29 6.16 2.35
N ASP A 71 0.00 6.10 2.04
CA ASP A 71 -0.46 6.19 0.66
C ASP A 71 -0.26 7.60 0.07
N ALA A 72 -0.49 7.76 -1.23
CA ALA A 72 -0.33 9.06 -1.89
C ALA A 72 -1.33 10.14 -1.42
N ALA A 73 -2.40 9.78 -0.71
CA ALA A 73 -3.32 10.70 -0.04
C ALA A 73 -2.93 10.99 1.42
N GLY A 74 -1.86 10.37 1.92
CA GLY A 74 -1.37 10.49 3.30
C GLY A 74 -2.12 9.61 4.31
N MET A 75 -2.94 8.66 3.88
CA MET A 75 -3.54 7.67 4.77
C MET A 75 -2.46 6.73 5.27
N VAL A 76 -2.43 6.50 6.58
CA VAL A 76 -1.40 5.71 7.24
C VAL A 76 -2.01 4.41 7.74
N ARG A 77 -1.52 3.28 7.23
CA ARG A 77 -1.93 1.94 7.66
C ARG A 77 -0.73 1.14 8.13
N GLN A 78 -0.94 0.32 9.14
CA GLN A 78 0.07 -0.65 9.55
C GLN A 78 -0.03 -1.90 8.69
N ILE A 79 1.07 -2.24 8.02
CA ILE A 79 1.16 -3.44 7.17
C ILE A 79 1.84 -4.61 7.91
N PHE A 80 2.59 -4.33 8.98
CA PHE A 80 3.16 -5.36 9.86
C PHE A 80 3.37 -4.82 11.29
N PRO A 81 3.01 -5.58 12.34
CA PRO A 81 2.15 -6.78 12.31
C PRO A 81 0.80 -6.53 11.67
N ASN A 82 0.14 -7.59 11.21
CA ASN A 82 -1.20 -7.57 10.63
C ASN A 82 -2.01 -8.80 11.10
N ALA A 83 -3.29 -8.88 10.78
CA ALA A 83 -4.14 -10.02 11.21
C ALA A 83 -3.67 -11.39 10.69
N TYR A 84 -2.91 -11.43 9.59
CA TYR A 84 -2.35 -12.65 9.02
C TYR A 84 -0.97 -12.99 9.61
N SER A 85 -0.20 -11.97 10.01
CA SER A 85 1.09 -12.10 10.69
C SER A 85 1.19 -11.19 11.91
N ALA A 86 0.74 -11.72 13.04
CA ALA A 86 0.60 -11.00 14.30
C ALA A 86 1.90 -10.84 15.11
N GLY A 87 2.96 -11.59 14.77
CA GLY A 87 4.19 -11.63 15.56
C GLY A 87 5.13 -10.48 15.20
N ALA A 88 5.18 -9.44 16.03
CA ALA A 88 6.10 -8.30 15.82
C ALA A 88 7.59 -8.64 16.00
N TYR A 89 7.92 -9.67 16.77
CA TYR A 89 9.30 -9.98 17.11
C TYR A 89 9.97 -10.82 16.02
N VAL A 90 11.07 -10.30 15.48
CA VAL A 90 11.85 -10.93 14.42
C VAL A 90 13.31 -11.11 14.82
N GLY A 91 13.97 -12.12 14.25
CA GLY A 91 15.42 -12.32 14.42
C GLY A 91 16.24 -11.30 13.62
N ALA A 92 17.56 -11.27 13.86
CA ALA A 92 18.48 -10.50 13.02
C ALA A 92 18.51 -11.04 11.58
N GLY A 93 18.76 -10.15 10.63
CA GLY A 93 18.89 -10.47 9.21
C GLY A 93 17.81 -9.85 8.34
N THR A 94 17.73 -10.35 7.11
CA THR A 94 16.77 -9.88 6.10
C THR A 94 15.50 -10.71 6.14
N HIS A 95 14.37 -10.03 6.11
CA HIS A 95 13.02 -10.59 6.11
C HIS A 95 12.23 -10.09 4.90
N VAL A 96 11.14 -10.78 4.57
CA VAL A 96 10.26 -10.43 3.46
C VAL A 96 8.80 -10.49 3.88
N LEU A 97 8.02 -9.50 3.44
CA LEU A 97 6.57 -9.47 3.53
C LEU A 97 5.95 -9.58 2.12
N PRO A 98 4.85 -10.32 1.93
CA PRO A 98 4.22 -11.23 2.90
C PRO A 98 5.15 -12.35 3.38
N ASP A 99 5.09 -12.67 4.68
CA ASP A 99 5.90 -13.69 5.35
C ASP A 99 5.21 -15.06 5.45
N LYS A 100 3.93 -15.12 5.07
CA LYS A 100 3.12 -16.35 5.06
C LYS A 100 2.39 -16.51 3.73
N PRO A 101 2.16 -17.74 3.26
CA PRO A 101 1.42 -17.99 2.02
C PRO A 101 -0.08 -17.66 2.11
N SER A 102 -0.60 -17.38 3.32
CA SER A 102 -2.01 -17.13 3.58
C SER A 102 -2.49 -15.74 3.15
N TYR A 103 -1.59 -14.83 2.78
CA TYR A 103 -1.97 -13.48 2.35
C TYR A 103 -1.01 -12.91 1.30
N GLN A 104 -1.48 -11.87 0.62
CA GLN A 104 -0.72 -11.11 -0.37
C GLN A 104 -0.88 -9.62 -0.07
N LEU A 105 0.20 -8.85 -0.23
CA LEU A 105 0.12 -7.40 -0.28
C LEU A 105 -0.15 -6.99 -1.72
N ARG A 106 -1.23 -6.24 -1.95
CA ARG A 106 -1.61 -5.74 -3.26
C ARG A 106 -1.66 -4.23 -3.21
N VAL A 107 -1.10 -3.60 -4.23
CA VAL A 107 -1.11 -2.15 -4.35
C VAL A 107 -2.52 -1.68 -4.68
N THR A 108 -3.04 -0.73 -3.92
CA THR A 108 -4.38 -0.15 -4.10
C THR A 108 -4.29 1.31 -4.53
N PRO A 109 -5.39 1.91 -5.04
CA PRO A 109 -5.44 3.36 -5.22
C PRO A 109 -5.27 4.10 -3.88
N PRO A 110 -4.87 5.40 -3.91
CA PRO A 110 -4.63 6.23 -5.09
C PRO A 110 -3.25 6.05 -5.72
N ALA A 111 -3.13 6.31 -7.02
CA ALA A 111 -1.83 6.38 -7.68
C ALA A 111 -1.04 7.60 -7.19
N GLY A 112 0.28 7.46 -7.06
CA GLY A 112 1.19 8.49 -6.60
C GLY A 112 2.42 7.90 -5.91
N THR A 113 3.11 8.72 -5.13
CA THR A 113 4.24 8.26 -4.32
C THR A 113 3.74 7.79 -2.96
N GLU A 114 4.09 6.55 -2.60
CA GLU A 114 3.83 5.97 -1.28
C GLU A 114 5.14 5.87 -0.50
N THR A 115 5.01 5.91 0.82
CA THR A 115 6.15 5.81 1.74
C THR A 115 6.00 4.61 2.66
N LEU A 116 7.04 3.77 2.70
CA LEU A 116 7.19 2.74 3.72
C LEU A 116 8.03 3.28 4.86
N GLN A 117 7.49 3.23 6.08
CA GLN A 117 8.19 3.52 7.31
C GLN A 117 8.38 2.24 8.10
N ILE A 118 9.61 1.98 8.56
CA ILE A 118 9.90 0.91 9.52
C ILE A 118 10.37 1.48 10.86
N ILE A 119 9.95 0.82 11.94
CA ILE A 119 10.42 1.04 13.31
C ILE A 119 10.85 -0.32 13.86
N ALA A 120 12.11 -0.43 14.25
CA ALA A 120 12.62 -1.58 14.99
C ALA A 120 12.90 -1.16 16.44
N SER A 121 12.39 -1.89 17.41
CA SER A 121 12.48 -1.56 18.83
C SER A 121 12.98 -2.76 19.64
N THR A 122 13.83 -2.52 20.63
CA THR A 122 14.28 -3.54 21.59
C THR A 122 13.20 -3.89 22.63
N VAL A 123 12.15 -3.06 22.73
CA VAL A 123 11.00 -3.25 23.60
C VAL A 123 9.70 -3.28 22.78
N PRO A 124 8.67 -4.04 23.20
CA PRO A 124 7.39 -4.05 22.49
C PRO A 124 6.71 -2.68 22.57
N LEU A 125 6.18 -2.23 21.44
CA LEU A 125 5.36 -1.02 21.31
C LEU A 125 3.88 -1.40 21.20
N ALA A 126 3.01 -0.53 21.73
CA ALA A 126 1.56 -0.79 21.85
C ALA A 126 0.78 -0.50 20.56
N PHE A 127 1.34 -0.86 19.41
CA PHE A 127 0.65 -0.75 18.12
C PHE A 127 -0.40 -1.86 17.95
N PRO A 128 -1.53 -1.58 17.28
CA PRO A 128 -2.57 -2.58 17.02
C PRO A 128 -2.09 -3.61 15.99
N THR A 129 -2.58 -4.85 16.05
CA THR A 129 -2.28 -5.88 15.03
C THR A 129 -3.36 -5.98 13.96
N GLY A 130 -4.59 -5.54 14.24
CA GLY A 130 -5.75 -5.71 13.35
C GLY A 130 -6.50 -7.02 13.60
N ASP A 131 -7.59 -7.19 12.86
CA ASP A 131 -8.47 -8.36 12.96
C ASP A 131 -8.95 -8.79 11.56
N PRO A 132 -9.62 -9.94 11.39
CA PRO A 132 -10.04 -10.40 10.07
C PRO A 132 -10.96 -9.44 9.28
N SER A 133 -11.69 -8.53 9.95
CA SER A 133 -12.52 -7.50 9.32
C SER A 133 -11.74 -6.24 8.95
N ASP A 134 -10.66 -5.93 9.68
CA ASP A 134 -9.69 -4.90 9.33
C ASP A 134 -8.24 -5.41 9.48
N PRO A 135 -7.72 -6.16 8.49
CA PRO A 135 -6.45 -6.89 8.64
C PRO A 135 -5.22 -6.00 8.81
N PHE A 136 -5.30 -4.77 8.31
CA PHE A 136 -4.20 -3.80 8.26
C PHE A 136 -4.62 -2.51 8.98
N PRO A 137 -4.43 -2.39 10.30
CA PRO A 137 -5.01 -1.31 11.09
C PRO A 137 -4.80 0.08 10.50
N LEU A 138 -5.88 0.87 10.48
CA LEU A 138 -5.80 2.30 10.17
C LEU A 138 -5.17 3.06 11.35
N ILE A 139 -4.03 3.70 11.10
CA ILE A 139 -3.32 4.52 12.10
C ILE A 139 -3.77 5.98 12.01
N GLY A 140 -4.02 6.49 10.81
CA GLY A 140 -4.56 7.82 10.58
C GLY A 140 -5.13 8.00 9.17
N ARG A 141 -6.21 8.79 9.04
CA ARG A 141 -6.85 9.16 7.77
C ARG A 141 -6.13 10.29 7.02
N GLY A 142 -4.91 10.60 7.43
CA GLY A 142 -4.08 11.68 6.91
C GLY A 142 -2.75 11.72 7.66
N LEU A 143 -1.75 12.35 7.06
CA LEU A 143 -0.36 12.28 7.53
C LEU A 143 -0.20 12.82 8.96
N GLU A 144 -0.84 13.94 9.27
CA GLU A 144 -0.76 14.56 10.61
C GLU A 144 -1.38 13.67 11.70
N GLN A 145 -2.52 13.03 11.40
CA GLN A 145 -3.14 12.10 12.35
C GLN A 145 -2.27 10.86 12.56
N GLY A 146 -1.75 10.29 11.48
CA GLY A 146 -0.86 9.13 11.55
C GLY A 146 0.43 9.45 12.30
N LYS A 147 1.04 10.59 12.01
CA LYS A 147 2.22 11.11 12.71
C LYS A 147 1.97 11.27 14.21
N ALA A 148 0.89 11.95 14.60
CA ALA A 148 0.56 12.14 16.01
C ALA A 148 0.36 10.79 16.74
N HIS A 149 -0.30 9.83 16.11
CA HIS A 149 -0.50 8.50 16.67
C HIS A 149 0.83 7.76 16.83
N VAL A 150 1.65 7.68 15.78
CA VAL A 150 2.95 6.99 15.81
C VAL A 150 3.86 7.63 16.86
N LEU A 151 3.99 8.96 16.88
CA LEU A 151 4.83 9.66 17.87
C LEU A 151 4.31 9.51 19.31
N GLY A 152 3.02 9.28 19.52
CA GLY A 152 2.46 8.99 20.84
C GLY A 152 2.80 7.60 21.37
N LEU A 153 3.19 6.66 20.51
CA LEU A 153 3.52 5.28 20.86
C LEU A 153 5.01 4.96 20.80
N VAL A 154 5.79 5.77 20.06
CA VAL A 154 7.24 5.60 19.93
C VAL A 154 7.93 6.34 21.07
N PRO A 155 8.81 5.66 21.85
CA PRO A 155 9.60 6.32 22.90
C PRO A 155 10.46 7.46 22.36
N GLU A 156 10.96 8.33 23.24
CA GLU A 156 11.85 9.40 22.81
C GLU A 156 13.18 8.86 22.25
N PRO A 157 13.77 9.49 21.21
CA PRO A 157 14.99 9.01 20.55
C PRO A 157 16.18 8.78 21.50
N GLY A 158 16.24 9.52 22.61
CA GLY A 158 17.30 9.43 23.62
C GLY A 158 17.36 8.10 24.37
N CYS A 159 16.33 7.25 24.29
CA CYS A 159 16.35 5.94 24.95
C CYS A 159 17.34 4.96 24.32
N GLY A 160 17.78 5.17 23.07
CA GLY A 160 18.57 4.18 22.32
C GLY A 160 17.84 2.83 22.15
N CYS A 161 16.52 2.82 22.30
CA CYS A 161 15.70 1.62 22.36
C CYS A 161 15.04 1.28 21.02
N TYR A 162 15.09 2.18 20.04
CA TYR A 162 14.58 1.93 18.71
C TYR A 162 15.49 2.51 17.62
N ALA A 163 15.26 2.06 16.39
CA ALA A 163 15.85 2.55 15.16
C ALA A 163 14.75 2.66 14.10
N THR A 164 14.90 3.59 13.17
CA THR A 164 13.90 3.83 12.12
C THR A 164 14.56 4.00 10.77
N ALA A 165 13.88 3.55 9.73
CA ALA A 165 14.24 3.85 8.35
C ALA A 165 12.97 4.04 7.53
N TRP A 166 13.12 4.64 6.36
CA TRP A 166 12.01 4.80 5.43
C TRP A 166 12.52 4.79 4.00
N THR A 167 11.58 4.56 3.08
CA THR A 167 11.82 4.58 1.64
C THR A 167 10.52 4.92 0.92
N THR A 168 10.62 5.29 -0.35
CA THR A 168 9.46 5.58 -1.19
C THR A 168 9.40 4.66 -2.39
N PHE A 169 8.20 4.44 -2.89
CA PHE A 169 7.97 3.81 -4.20
C PHE A 169 6.82 4.50 -4.92
N THR A 170 6.72 4.28 -6.22
CA THR A 170 5.67 4.90 -7.03
C THR A 170 4.59 3.89 -7.36
N VAL A 171 3.36 4.21 -7.00
CA VAL A 171 2.15 3.56 -7.50
C VAL A 171 1.71 4.28 -8.77
N LEU A 172 1.86 3.60 -9.89
CA LEU A 172 1.25 3.98 -11.14
C LEU A 172 -0.22 3.61 -11.11
N SER A 173 -1.04 4.39 -11.79
CA SER A 173 -2.39 3.95 -12.14
C SER A 173 -2.31 2.55 -12.72
N GLY A 174 -3.12 1.63 -12.21
CA GLY A 174 -3.23 0.32 -12.79
C GLY A 174 -3.63 0.42 -14.26
N GLU A 175 -3.41 -0.65 -15.01
CA GLU A 175 -4.34 -0.97 -16.09
C GLU A 175 -5.67 -1.36 -15.43
N THR A 176 -6.31 -0.42 -14.75
CA THR A 176 -7.74 -0.54 -14.55
C THR A 176 -8.31 -0.53 -15.94
N TYR A 177 -9.05 -1.58 -16.28
CA TYR A 177 -10.05 -1.55 -17.33
C TYR A 177 -11.13 -0.53 -16.93
N GLY A 178 -10.75 0.72 -16.68
CA GLY A 178 -11.68 1.82 -16.61
C GLY A 178 -12.21 2.04 -18.01
N ALA A 179 -13.48 2.36 -18.04
CA ALA A 179 -14.25 2.29 -19.26
C ALA A 179 -14.88 3.66 -19.55
N TRP A 180 -14.75 4.11 -20.80
CA TRP A 180 -15.16 5.42 -21.28
C TRP A 180 -16.36 5.28 -22.24
N PRO A 181 -17.34 6.19 -22.27
CA PRO A 181 -17.49 7.41 -21.47
C PRO A 181 -17.72 7.14 -19.97
N CYS A 182 -17.54 8.15 -19.12
CA CYS A 182 -17.79 8.01 -17.69
C CYS A 182 -19.26 8.33 -17.38
N PRO A 183 -19.97 7.51 -16.59
CA PRO A 183 -21.29 7.90 -16.08
C PRO A 183 -21.17 9.11 -15.15
N PRO A 184 -22.17 10.01 -15.16
CA PRO A 184 -22.16 11.18 -14.28
C PRO A 184 -22.41 10.74 -12.84
N CYS A 185 -21.39 10.77 -11.98
CA CYS A 185 -21.53 10.27 -10.61
C CYS A 185 -22.12 11.26 -9.59
N TRP A 186 -22.48 12.49 -10.01
CA TRP A 186 -23.26 13.52 -9.29
C TRP A 186 -23.00 13.69 -7.76
N GLY A 187 -21.85 13.27 -7.25
CA GLY A 187 -21.53 13.28 -5.82
C GLY A 187 -22.29 12.25 -4.97
N MET A 188 -22.99 11.28 -5.56
CA MET A 188 -23.73 10.24 -4.82
C MET A 188 -22.90 8.95 -4.72
N GLY A 189 -22.20 8.75 -3.60
CA GLY A 189 -21.49 7.49 -3.28
C GLY A 189 -20.24 7.22 -4.14
N PRO A 190 -19.54 6.09 -3.93
CA PRO A 190 -18.26 5.84 -4.61
C PRO A 190 -18.49 5.82 -6.12
N CYS A 191 -17.85 6.71 -6.89
CA CYS A 191 -17.99 6.74 -8.34
C CYS A 191 -17.48 5.42 -8.96
N PRO A 192 -18.08 4.91 -10.05
CA PRO A 192 -17.57 3.73 -10.73
C PRO A 192 -16.13 3.97 -11.21
N PRO A 193 -15.28 2.92 -11.21
CA PRO A 193 -13.90 3.03 -11.65
C PRO A 193 -13.85 3.37 -13.14
N CYS A 194 -13.60 4.65 -13.45
CA CYS A 194 -13.63 5.20 -14.80
C CYS A 194 -12.25 5.58 -15.35
N PHE A 195 -11.19 5.21 -14.64
CA PHE A 195 -9.80 5.45 -15.04
C PHE A 195 -9.30 4.30 -15.92
N GLY A 196 -9.46 4.38 -17.24
CA GLY A 196 -8.93 3.37 -18.17
C GLY A 196 -9.21 3.62 -19.65
N THR A 197 -8.89 2.64 -20.50
CA THR A 197 -8.82 2.77 -21.98
C THR A 197 -9.87 1.96 -22.74
N VAL A 198 -10.78 1.26 -22.05
CA VAL A 198 -11.82 0.45 -22.69
C VAL A 198 -12.99 1.34 -23.09
N ILE A 199 -13.49 1.21 -24.32
CA ILE A 199 -14.72 1.90 -24.73
C ILE A 199 -15.92 1.05 -24.29
N ILE A 200 -16.81 1.61 -23.46
CA ILE A 200 -18.10 0.99 -23.13
C ILE A 200 -18.96 1.00 -24.40
N PRO A 201 -19.31 -0.17 -24.96
CA PRO A 201 -20.29 -0.22 -26.02
C PRO A 201 -21.68 0.11 -25.46
N PRO A 202 -22.60 0.59 -26.30
CA PRO A 202 -24.01 0.63 -25.93
C PRO A 202 -24.49 -0.74 -25.43
N GLY A 203 -25.23 -0.75 -24.33
CA GLY A 203 -25.70 -1.94 -23.65
C GLY A 203 -24.74 -2.48 -22.58
N ALA A 204 -23.58 -1.85 -22.34
CA ALA A 204 -22.71 -2.18 -21.21
C ALA A 204 -22.74 -1.09 -20.13
N GLY A 205 -22.31 -1.45 -18.93
CA GLY A 205 -22.47 -0.60 -17.76
C GLY A 205 -21.72 -1.04 -16.51
N TRP A 206 -21.85 -0.24 -15.46
CA TRP A 206 -21.28 -0.48 -14.13
C TRP A 206 -22.39 -0.74 -13.13
N PHE A 207 -22.26 -1.80 -12.32
CA PHE A 207 -23.16 -2.12 -11.21
C PHE A 207 -22.41 -2.02 -9.89
N CYS A 208 -23.00 -1.32 -8.92
CA CYS A 208 -22.57 -1.25 -7.54
C CYS A 208 -23.54 -2.08 -6.70
N ASP A 209 -23.02 -3.07 -5.98
CA ASP A 209 -23.81 -3.87 -5.04
C ASP A 209 -24.04 -3.13 -3.71
N SER A 210 -24.84 -3.73 -2.83
CA SER A 210 -25.14 -3.19 -1.49
C SER A 210 -23.92 -3.07 -0.57
N GLU A 211 -22.81 -3.73 -0.90
CA GLU A 211 -21.54 -3.70 -0.16
C GLU A 211 -20.60 -2.60 -0.69
N GLY A 212 -20.96 -1.93 -1.79
CA GLY A 212 -20.17 -0.85 -2.40
C GLY A 212 -19.17 -1.32 -3.45
N ASN A 213 -19.21 -2.59 -3.87
CA ASN A 213 -18.30 -3.12 -4.87
C ASN A 213 -18.80 -2.84 -6.29
N TRP A 214 -17.90 -2.35 -7.15
CA TRP A 214 -18.20 -2.08 -8.56
C TRP A 214 -17.83 -3.24 -9.47
N ARG A 215 -18.73 -3.60 -10.40
CA ARG A 215 -18.47 -4.57 -11.47
C ARG A 215 -19.00 -4.09 -12.81
N LEU A 216 -18.27 -4.43 -13.88
CA LEU A 216 -18.72 -4.22 -15.25
C LEU A 216 -19.76 -5.29 -15.62
N PHE A 217 -20.77 -4.92 -16.41
CA PHE A 217 -21.70 -5.86 -17.02
C PHE A 217 -21.98 -5.49 -18.48
N ILE A 218 -22.44 -6.47 -19.25
CA ILE A 218 -22.95 -6.32 -20.61
C ILE A 218 -24.37 -6.88 -20.63
N GLY A 219 -25.30 -6.13 -21.21
CA GLY A 219 -26.71 -6.46 -21.26
C GLY A 219 -27.50 -5.80 -20.14
N GLU A 220 -28.33 -6.57 -19.44
CA GLU A 220 -29.20 -6.02 -18.42
C GLU A 220 -28.48 -5.74 -17.10
N CYS A 221 -28.95 -4.69 -16.43
CA CYS A 221 -28.53 -4.40 -15.06
C CYS A 221 -28.74 -5.62 -14.15
N PRO A 222 -27.70 -6.07 -13.41
CA PRO A 222 -27.77 -7.26 -12.57
C PRO A 222 -28.99 -7.28 -11.64
N PRO A 223 -29.59 -8.46 -11.39
CA PRO A 223 -30.87 -8.56 -10.69
C PRO A 223 -30.79 -8.43 -9.16
N HIS A 224 -29.62 -8.09 -8.61
CA HIS A 224 -29.40 -7.97 -7.17
C HIS A 224 -29.71 -6.56 -6.65
N THR A 225 -29.82 -6.43 -5.34
CA THR A 225 -29.95 -5.12 -4.68
C THR A 225 -28.71 -4.27 -4.94
N GLY A 226 -28.91 -3.06 -5.44
CA GLY A 226 -27.83 -2.16 -5.82
C GLY A 226 -28.29 -1.10 -6.83
N TRP A 227 -27.33 -0.47 -7.49
CA TRP A 227 -27.59 0.44 -8.59
C TRP A 227 -26.64 0.20 -9.74
N CYS A 228 -27.08 0.52 -10.95
CA CYS A 228 -26.23 0.47 -12.13
C CYS A 228 -26.36 1.70 -13.00
N TRP A 229 -25.25 2.04 -13.62
CA TRP A 229 -25.17 2.92 -14.76
C TRP A 229 -25.03 2.06 -16.03
N TYR A 230 -25.80 2.31 -17.07
CA TYR A 230 -25.62 1.67 -18.38
C TYR A 230 -25.64 2.70 -19.50
N LEU A 231 -24.85 2.45 -20.55
CA LEU A 231 -24.81 3.28 -21.73
C LEU A 231 -25.90 2.85 -22.71
N GLY A 232 -26.84 3.73 -23.00
CA GLY A 232 -27.91 3.48 -23.95
C GLY A 232 -27.40 3.42 -25.40
N PRO A 233 -28.19 2.84 -26.33
CA PRO A 233 -27.96 2.93 -27.78
C PRO A 233 -27.85 4.37 -28.31
N ASP A 234 -28.41 5.33 -27.58
CA ASP A 234 -28.36 6.77 -27.83
C ASP A 234 -27.05 7.43 -27.34
N GLY A 235 -26.12 6.64 -26.78
CA GLY A 235 -24.85 7.13 -26.24
C GLY A 235 -24.99 7.89 -24.92
N ARG A 236 -26.15 7.80 -24.25
CA ARG A 236 -26.39 8.48 -22.97
C ARG A 236 -26.32 7.50 -21.80
N TRP A 237 -25.92 8.03 -20.65
CA TRP A 237 -25.89 7.27 -19.41
C TRP A 237 -27.28 7.22 -18.77
N HIS A 238 -27.68 6.02 -18.39
CA HIS A 238 -28.92 5.76 -17.65
C HIS A 238 -28.59 5.15 -16.29
N LEU A 239 -29.23 5.67 -15.24
CA LEU A 239 -29.14 5.14 -13.88
C LEU A 239 -30.38 4.32 -13.57
N LYS A 240 -30.18 3.11 -13.04
CA LYS A 240 -31.26 2.24 -12.56
C LYS A 240 -30.92 1.75 -11.17
N PHE A 241 -31.84 1.95 -10.24
CA PHE A 241 -31.79 1.39 -8.90
C PHE A 241 -32.63 0.12 -8.86
N ARG A 242 -32.15 -0.88 -8.14
CA ARG A 242 -32.91 -2.08 -7.85
C ARG A 242 -32.82 -2.37 -6.37
N ILE A 243 -33.98 -2.43 -5.73
CA ILE A 243 -34.10 -2.86 -4.35
C ILE A 243 -34.86 -4.18 -4.42
N CYS A 244 -34.19 -5.26 -4.07
CA CYS A 244 -34.85 -6.54 -3.96
C CYS A 244 -35.19 -6.80 -2.49
N ILE A 245 -36.43 -7.23 -2.25
CA ILE A 245 -36.98 -7.52 -0.92
C ILE A 245 -37.36 -9.01 -0.92
N GLY A 246 -36.65 -9.83 -0.14
CA GLY A 246 -36.84 -11.28 -0.09
C GLY A 246 -35.67 -12.08 -0.69
N ASN A 247 -35.92 -13.28 -1.23
CA ASN A 247 -34.89 -14.13 -1.82
C ASN A 247 -34.56 -13.69 -3.25
N CYS A 248 -33.28 -13.41 -3.50
CA CYS A 248 -32.78 -12.76 -4.71
C CYS A 248 -31.63 -13.60 -5.29
N ASP A 249 -31.98 -14.75 -5.86
CA ASP A 249 -31.06 -15.56 -6.66
C ASP A 249 -30.83 -14.92 -8.03
#